data_AF-A0A497IH49-F1
#
_entry.id   AF-A0A497IH49-F1
#
_cell.length_a   1.000
_cell.length_b   1.000
_cell.length_c   1.000
_cell.angle_alpha   90.00
_cell.angle_beta   90.00
_cell.angle_gamma   90.00
#
_symmetry.space_group_name_H-M   'P 1'
#
loop_
_entity.id
_entity.type
_entity.pdbx_description
1 polymer ?
#
loop_
_entity_poly.entity_id
_entity_poly.type
_entity_poly.pdbx_seq_one_letter_code
_entity_poly.pdbx_strand_id
1 'polypeptide(L)'
;MEDFIISTTPALEGYRVVKYLGPVVVPSVGAGDIIKDWLAGFTDMFGGKSHSYRKVFAKFINQGVVQMTDQARQYGANAIVNFRIETTNLSKGKSVISVLLYGTAVVVERIETQEDSSDGEGIGRQAG
;
A
#
# COMPACT_ATOMS: atom_id res chain seq x y z
N MET A 1 -5.96 17.64 2.69
CA MET A 1 -5.60 16.60 1.71
C MET A 1 -6.16 15.32 2.26
N GLU A 2 -7.08 14.66 1.57
CA GLU A 2 -7.47 13.30 1.96
C GLU A 2 -6.23 12.39 1.86
N ASP A 3 -5.99 11.58 2.89
CA ASP A 3 -4.90 10.61 2.88
C ASP A 3 -5.19 9.55 1.82
N PHE A 4 -4.24 9.35 0.90
CA PHE A 4 -4.35 8.31 -0.13
C PHE A 4 -4.21 6.93 0.53
N ILE A 5 -5.27 6.13 0.50
CA ILE A 5 -5.31 4.86 1.23
C ILE A 5 -4.63 3.76 0.41
N ILE A 6 -3.70 3.03 1.02
CA ILE A 6 -3.12 1.81 0.44
C ILE A 6 -3.37 0.68 1.42
N SER A 7 -4.07 -0.37 0.96
CA SER A 7 -4.33 -1.54 1.79
C SER A 7 -3.93 -2.83 1.10
N THR A 8 -3.43 -3.77 1.90
CA THR A 8 -3.22 -5.16 1.50
C THR A 8 -4.54 -5.95 1.46
N THR A 9 -5.61 -5.45 2.07
CA THR A 9 -6.95 -6.04 1.99
C THR A 9 -7.65 -5.65 0.69
N PRO A 10 -8.56 -6.50 0.16
CA PRO A 10 -9.35 -6.16 -1.01
C PRO A 10 -10.50 -5.17 -0.72
N ALA A 11 -10.94 -5.10 0.54
CA ALA A 11 -11.99 -4.20 1.02
C ALA A 11 -11.47 -3.27 2.11
N LEU A 12 -12.06 -2.07 2.19
CA LEU A 12 -11.74 -1.05 3.19
C LEU A 12 -12.96 -0.87 4.09
N GLU A 13 -12.82 -1.15 5.39
CA GLU A 13 -13.91 -0.97 6.35
C GLU A 13 -14.34 0.50 6.45
N GLY A 14 -15.64 0.75 6.46
CA GLY A 14 -16.19 2.11 6.45
C GLY A 14 -16.09 2.84 5.10
N TYR A 15 -15.62 2.16 4.04
CA TYR A 15 -15.59 2.69 2.68
C TYR A 15 -16.26 1.73 1.69
N ARG A 16 -16.79 2.29 0.61
CA ARG A 16 -17.31 1.54 -0.54
C ARG A 16 -16.49 1.90 -1.78
N VAL A 17 -16.04 0.89 -2.52
CA VAL A 17 -15.45 1.09 -3.86
C VAL A 17 -16.55 1.49 -4.83
N VAL A 18 -16.41 2.65 -5.46
CA VAL A 18 -17.35 3.16 -6.47
C VAL A 18 -16.83 3.04 -7.90
N LYS A 19 -15.51 2.87 -8.07
CA LYS A 19 -14.90 2.63 -9.39
C LYS A 19 -13.62 1.82 -9.27
N TYR A 20 -13.46 0.85 -10.15
CA TYR A 20 -12.19 0.15 -10.39
C TYR A 20 -11.50 0.78 -11.60
N LEU A 21 -10.24 1.19 -11.43
CA LEU A 21 -9.45 1.87 -12.45
C LEU A 21 -8.40 0.94 -13.09
N GLY A 22 -8.31 -0.29 -12.61
CA GLY A 22 -7.41 -1.32 -13.12
C GLY A 22 -6.17 -1.53 -12.25
N PRO A 23 -5.28 -2.44 -12.67
CA PRO A 23 -4.06 -2.74 -11.94
C PRO A 23 -3.05 -1.59 -12.07
N VAL A 24 -2.29 -1.37 -11.00
CA VAL A 24 -1.09 -0.52 -11.01
C VAL A 24 0.09 -1.40 -10.65
N VAL A 25 1.19 -1.27 -11.38
CA VAL A 25 2.36 -2.15 -11.25
C VAL A 25 3.63 -1.31 -11.31
N VAL A 26 4.48 -1.44 -10.30
CA VAL A 26 5.77 -0.77 -10.22
C VAL A 26 6.88 -1.83 -10.06
N PRO A 27 7.62 -2.13 -11.15
CA PRO A 27 8.81 -2.94 -11.05
C PRO A 27 9.97 -2.12 -10.47
N SER A 28 10.76 -2.73 -9.59
CA SER A 28 12.00 -2.18 -9.05
C SER A 28 13.07 -3.27 -9.07
N VAL A 29 14.16 -3.03 -9.79
CA VAL A 29 15.24 -4.02 -9.93
C VAL A 29 16.45 -3.56 -9.14
N GLY A 30 16.85 -4.34 -8.13
CA GLY A 30 18.14 -4.19 -7.46
C GLY A 30 19.20 -5.07 -8.13
N ALA A 31 20.14 -4.46 -8.86
CA ALA A 31 21.27 -5.19 -9.43
C ALA A 31 22.24 -5.64 -8.33
N GLY A 32 22.85 -6.82 -8.51
CA GLY A 32 23.74 -7.41 -7.50
C GLY A 32 24.99 -6.58 -7.17
N ASP A 33 25.49 -5.80 -8.13
CA ASP A 33 26.63 -4.90 -7.92
C ASP A 33 26.21 -3.66 -7.11
N ILE A 34 25.00 -3.14 -7.35
CA ILE A 34 24.41 -2.06 -6.55
C ILE A 34 24.21 -2.52 -5.09
N ILE A 35 23.71 -3.73 -4.89
CA ILE A 35 23.52 -4.31 -3.55
C ILE A 35 24.88 -4.57 -2.87
N LYS A 36 25.88 -5.06 -3.60
CA LYS A 36 27.25 -5.28 -3.08
C LYS A 36 27.93 -3.97 -2.68
N ASP A 37 27.92 -2.96 -3.53
CA ASP A 37 28.56 -1.66 -3.26
C ASP A 37 27.92 -0.97 -2.05
N TRP A 38 26.60 -1.12 -1.87
CA TRP A 38 25.88 -0.58 -0.72
C TRP A 38 26.12 -1.35 0.58
N LEU A 39 26.27 -2.68 0.50
CA LEU A 39 26.66 -3.49 1.67
C LEU A 39 28.12 -3.23 2.05
N ALA A 40 29.01 -3.00 1.08
CA ALA A 40 30.41 -2.68 1.30
C ALA A 40 30.57 -1.34 2.04
N GLY A 41 29.86 -0.28 1.61
CA GLY A 41 29.93 1.05 2.23
C GLY A 41 29.41 1.14 3.68
N PHE A 42 28.66 0.14 4.17
CA PHE A 42 28.16 0.08 5.56
C PHE A 42 28.97 -0.87 6.46
N THR A 43 29.95 -1.61 5.90
CA THR A 43 30.73 -2.59 6.67
C THR A 43 31.70 -1.90 7.66
N ASP A 44 32.03 -0.62 7.44
CA ASP A 44 32.94 0.16 8.29
C ASP A 44 32.28 0.69 9.60
N MET A 45 30.96 0.61 9.75
CA MET A 45 30.25 0.95 10.99
C MET A 45 29.86 -0.31 11.77
N PHE A 46 30.69 -0.67 12.74
CA PHE A 46 30.52 -1.72 13.76
C PHE A 46 29.11 -2.35 13.87
N GLY A 47 29.02 -3.65 13.57
CA GLY A 47 28.06 -4.59 14.18
C GLY A 47 26.76 -4.94 13.42
N GLY A 48 26.48 -4.41 12.23
CA GLY A 48 25.10 -4.30 11.74
C GLY A 48 24.69 -5.00 10.43
N LYS A 49 25.24 -6.17 10.05
CA LYS A 49 24.96 -6.83 8.75
C LYS A 49 23.46 -6.92 8.40
N SER A 50 22.59 -7.16 9.38
CA SER A 50 21.13 -7.28 9.21
C SER A 50 20.39 -5.94 9.11
N HIS A 51 20.95 -4.86 9.66
CA HIS A 51 20.32 -3.54 9.74
C HIS A 51 20.47 -2.76 8.42
N SER A 52 21.58 -2.95 7.71
CA SER A 52 21.86 -2.26 6.45
C SER A 52 20.93 -2.75 5.31
N TYR A 53 20.78 -4.07 5.12
CA TYR A 53 19.91 -4.62 4.07
C TYR A 53 18.43 -4.22 4.25
N ARG A 54 17.92 -4.21 5.49
CA ARG A 54 16.54 -3.78 5.79
C ARG A 54 16.28 -2.31 5.42
N LYS A 55 17.25 -1.41 5.67
CA LYS A 55 17.13 0.01 5.30
C LYS A 55 17.05 0.18 3.78
N VAL A 56 17.89 -0.55 3.05
CA VAL A 56 17.90 -0.52 1.58
C VAL A 56 16.57 -1.03 1.02
N PHE A 57 16.09 -2.16 1.52
CA PHE A 57 14.82 -2.73 1.08
C PHE A 57 13.63 -1.81 1.39
N ALA A 58 13.61 -1.21 2.58
CA ALA A 58 12.60 -0.20 2.94
C ALA A 58 12.64 1.02 2.01
N LYS A 59 13.83 1.47 1.60
CA LYS A 59 13.98 2.57 0.64
C LYS A 59 13.37 2.23 -0.72
N PHE A 60 13.63 1.03 -1.25
CA PHE A 60 13.01 0.58 -2.50
C PHE A 60 11.49 0.53 -2.42
N ILE A 61 10.94 -0.04 -1.33
CA ILE A 61 9.49 -0.09 -1.12
C ILE A 61 8.91 1.33 -1.07
N ASN A 62 9.51 2.22 -0.29
CA ASN A 62 9.00 3.59 -0.15
C ASN A 62 9.01 4.33 -1.49
N GLN A 63 10.07 4.20 -2.27
CA GLN A 63 10.15 4.80 -3.61
C GLN A 63 9.10 4.19 -4.55
N GLY A 64 8.94 2.87 -4.53
CA GLY A 64 7.93 2.18 -5.33
C GLY A 64 6.50 2.57 -4.95
N VAL A 65 6.21 2.73 -3.65
CA VAL A 65 4.90 3.17 -3.15
C VAL A 65 4.59 4.60 -3.60
N VAL A 66 5.55 5.51 -3.56
CA VAL A 66 5.38 6.88 -4.09
C VAL A 66 5.04 6.83 -5.58
N GLN A 67 5.83 6.11 -6.37
CA GLN A 67 5.59 5.99 -7.81
C GLN A 67 4.24 5.32 -8.13
N MET A 68 3.86 4.29 -7.36
CA MET A 68 2.59 3.58 -7.53
C MET A 68 1.41 4.48 -7.19
N THR A 69 1.53 5.30 -6.14
CA THR A 69 0.53 6.28 -5.74
C THR A 69 0.35 7.34 -6.81
N ASP A 70 1.45 7.85 -7.36
CA ASP A 70 1.40 8.87 -8.42
C ASP A 70 0.77 8.33 -9.71
N GLN A 71 1.08 7.08 -10.09
CA GLN A 71 0.41 6.42 -11.22
C GLN A 71 -1.10 6.23 -10.96
N ALA A 72 -1.48 5.76 -9.77
CA ALA A 72 -2.88 5.58 -9.42
C ALA A 72 -3.65 6.92 -9.43
N ARG A 73 -3.03 8.00 -8.93
CA ARG A 73 -3.58 9.36 -8.99
C ARG A 73 -3.80 9.84 -10.42
N GLN A 74 -2.89 9.54 -11.35
CA GLN A 74 -3.07 9.89 -12.77
C GLN A 74 -4.30 9.21 -13.39
N TYR A 75 -4.70 8.04 -12.87
CA TYR A 75 -5.95 7.38 -13.27
C TYR A 75 -7.19 7.90 -12.53
N GLY A 76 -7.04 8.87 -11.63
CA GLY A 76 -8.10 9.42 -10.80
C GLY A 76 -8.43 8.59 -9.56
N ALA A 77 -7.53 7.70 -9.13
CA ALA A 77 -7.72 6.91 -7.92
C ALA A 77 -7.52 7.77 -6.67
N ASN A 78 -8.22 7.39 -5.59
CA ASN A 78 -7.95 7.89 -4.24
C ASN A 78 -7.49 6.77 -3.29
N ALA A 79 -7.49 5.52 -3.76
CA ALA A 79 -6.96 4.39 -3.00
C ALA A 79 -6.38 3.28 -3.90
N ILE A 80 -5.52 2.45 -3.30
CA ILE A 80 -5.04 1.17 -3.84
C ILE A 80 -5.44 0.07 -2.88
N VAL A 81 -6.17 -0.94 -3.37
CA VAL A 81 -6.54 -2.13 -2.60
C VAL A 81 -5.80 -3.35 -3.11
N ASN A 82 -5.78 -4.41 -2.28
CA ASN A 82 -5.10 -5.65 -2.58
C ASN A 82 -3.61 -5.46 -2.92
N PHE A 83 -2.96 -4.51 -2.25
CA PHE A 83 -1.54 -4.20 -2.42
C PHE A 83 -0.67 -5.42 -2.07
N ARG A 84 0.33 -5.70 -2.90
CA ARG A 84 1.25 -6.83 -2.77
C ARG A 84 2.66 -6.39 -3.15
N ILE A 85 3.61 -7.08 -2.54
CA ILE A 85 5.03 -6.97 -2.85
C ILE A 85 5.52 -8.38 -3.14
N GLU A 86 6.05 -8.59 -4.34
CA GLU A 86 6.67 -9.86 -4.74
C GLU A 86 8.17 -9.64 -4.93
N THR A 87 8.98 -10.58 -4.46
CA THR A 87 10.43 -10.56 -4.66
C THR A 87 10.87 -11.79 -5.44
N THR A 88 11.70 -11.59 -6.45
CA THR A 88 12.20 -12.68 -7.30
C THR A 88 13.71 -12.60 -7.42
N ASN A 89 14.39 -13.72 -7.17
CA ASN A 89 15.81 -13.86 -7.42
C ASN A 89 16.03 -14.23 -8.89
N LEU A 90 16.66 -13.34 -9.65
CA LEU A 90 16.79 -13.49 -11.11
C LEU A 90 17.98 -14.34 -11.56
N SER A 91 18.87 -14.80 -10.67
CA SER A 91 20.02 -15.64 -11.07
C SER A 91 20.53 -16.58 -9.98
N LYS A 92 20.85 -17.83 -10.37
CA LYS A 92 21.61 -18.83 -9.58
C LYS A 92 23.11 -18.50 -9.50
N GLY A 93 23.48 -17.23 -9.31
CA GLY A 93 24.90 -16.83 -9.23
C GLY A 93 25.18 -15.32 -9.24
N LYS A 94 24.24 -14.49 -9.71
CA LYS A 94 24.29 -13.02 -9.56
C LYS A 94 23.21 -12.57 -8.57
N SER A 95 23.58 -11.77 -7.58
CA SER A 95 22.71 -11.27 -6.50
C SER A 95 21.67 -10.24 -6.95
N VAL A 96 20.98 -10.47 -8.07
CA VAL A 96 19.95 -9.56 -8.59
C VAL A 96 18.60 -9.94 -7.96
N ILE A 97 18.02 -8.99 -7.24
CA ILE A 97 16.71 -9.11 -6.62
C ILE A 97 15.76 -8.16 -7.34
N SER A 98 14.71 -8.71 -7.93
CA SER A 98 13.57 -7.93 -8.41
C SER A 98 12.57 -7.78 -7.27
N VAL A 99 12.00 -6.59 -7.14
CA VAL A 99 10.88 -6.27 -6.26
C VAL A 99 9.76 -5.73 -7.14
N LEU A 100 8.60 -6.36 -7.09
CA LEU A 100 7.41 -5.95 -7.83
C LEU A 100 6.35 -5.50 -6.84
N LEU A 101 5.92 -4.25 -6.95
CA LEU A 101 4.80 -3.71 -6.19
C LEU A 101 3.58 -3.68 -7.11
N TYR A 102 2.45 -4.21 -6.66
CA TYR A 102 1.23 -4.22 -7.45
C TYR A 102 -0.03 -4.20 -6.60
N GLY A 103 -1.14 -3.81 -7.21
CA GLY A 103 -2.45 -3.69 -6.57
C GLY A 103 -3.48 -3.12 -7.55
N THR A 104 -4.67 -2.82 -7.05
CA THR A 104 -5.77 -2.30 -7.88
C THR A 104 -6.07 -0.86 -7.49
N ALA A 105 -5.95 0.06 -8.44
CA ALA A 105 -6.37 1.45 -8.27
C ALA A 105 -7.90 1.53 -8.24
N VAL A 106 -8.43 2.22 -7.24
CA VAL A 106 -9.87 2.36 -7.02
C VAL A 106 -10.23 3.78 -6.60
N VAL A 107 -11.50 4.13 -6.80
CA VAL A 107 -12.14 5.27 -6.15
C VAL A 107 -13.03 4.73 -5.03
N VAL A 108 -12.88 5.26 -3.82
CA VAL A 108 -13.69 4.89 -2.65
C VAL A 108 -14.39 6.10 -2.05
N GLU A 109 -15.55 5.85 -1.46
CA GLU A 109 -16.35 6.81 -0.70
C GLU A 109 -16.58 6.30 0.72
N ARG A 110 -16.59 7.18 1.72
CA ARG A 110 -16.90 6.81 3.10
C ARG A 110 -18.39 6.46 3.22
N ILE A 111 -18.71 5.38 3.94
CA ILE A 111 -20.08 5.01 4.25
C ILE A 111 -20.49 5.82 5.48
N GLU A 112 -21.46 6.73 5.31
CA GLU A 112 -22.09 7.44 6.44
C GLU A 112 -23.03 6.48 7.17
N THR A 113 -22.81 6.29 8.46
CA THR A 113 -23.76 5.57 9.31
C THR A 113 -24.92 6.51 9.61
N GLN A 114 -26.12 6.21 9.10
CA GLN A 114 -27.34 6.81 9.63
C GLN A 114 -27.51 6.30 11.06
N GLU A 115 -27.41 7.20 12.04
CA GLU A 115 -27.89 6.92 13.39
C GLU A 115 -29.41 6.78 13.30
N ASP A 116 -29.93 5.58 13.55
CA ASP A 116 -31.37 5.32 13.70
C ASP A 116 -31.89 6.22 14.83
N SER A 117 -32.55 7.32 14.47
CA SER A 117 -33.32 8.13 15.41
C SER A 117 -34.62 7.38 15.73
N SER A 118 -34.52 6.29 16.48
CA SER A 118 -35.65 5.66 17.14
C SER A 118 -35.91 6.37 18.47
N ASP A 119 -36.31 7.64 18.40
CA ASP A 119 -36.96 8.31 19.52
C ASP A 119 -38.38 7.76 19.62
N GLY A 120 -38.54 6.79 20.51
CA GLY A 120 -39.83 6.25 20.89
C GLY A 120 -40.64 7.29 21.65
N GLU A 121 -41.59 7.94 20.99
CA GLU A 121 -42.73 8.58 21.66
C GLU A 121 -43.98 8.40 20.81
N GLY A 122 -44.82 7.44 21.20
CA GLY A 122 -46.05 7.14 20.47
C GLY A 122 -46.93 6.08 21.08
N ILE A 123 -47.04 5.99 22.40
CA ILE A 123 -48.17 5.31 23.06
C ILE A 123 -48.47 5.96 24.41
N GLY A 124 -48.96 7.20 24.31
CA GLY A 124 -49.71 7.85 25.37
C GLY A 124 -51.06 7.17 25.55
N ARG A 125 -51.27 6.66 26.76
CA ARG A 125 -52.43 5.94 27.28
C ARG A 125 -53.77 6.67 27.06
N GLN A 126 -54.83 5.86 26.96
CA GLN A 126 -56.22 6.23 27.24
C GLN A 126 -56.35 7.05 28.54
N ALA A 127 -57.15 8.11 28.51
CA ALA A 127 -58.11 8.49 29.56
C ALA A 127 -58.92 9.71 29.09
N GLY A 128 -60.25 9.59 29.01
CA GLY A 128 -61.17 10.68 28.67
C GLY A 128 -62.46 10.16 28.07
#